data_AF-A0A850SNP2-F1
#
_entry.id   AF-A0A850SNP2-F1
#
_cell.length_a   1.000
_cell.length_b   1.000
_cell.length_c   1.000
_cell.angle_alpha   90.00
_cell.angle_beta   90.00
_cell.angle_gamma   90.00
#
_symmetry.space_group_name_H-M   'P 1'
#
loop_
_entity.id
_entity.type
_entity.pdbx_description
1 polymer ?
#
loop_
_entity_poly.entity_id
_entity_poly.type
_entity_poly.pdbx_seq_one_letter_code
_entity_poly.pdbx_strand_id
1 'polypeptide(L)'
;MAQETEITTMSEKGQVVIPQTIRKKLKIKPKTKLLVSAKDDVIIMKAFELPDIESEWAKVFASADKKNLQLSEKQVYDEIQAHRAEKKRKA
;
A
#
# COMPACT_ATOMS: atom_id res chain seq x y z
N MET A 1 10.54 -29.36 8.57
CA MET A 1 10.46 -28.40 7.45
C MET A 1 11.81 -28.42 6.75
N ALA A 2 11.91 -28.96 5.54
CA ALA A 2 13.18 -28.99 4.81
C ALA A 2 13.51 -27.59 4.31
N GLN A 3 14.67 -27.06 4.69
CA GLN A 3 15.21 -25.82 4.15
C GLN A 3 15.79 -26.15 2.78
N GLU A 4 15.09 -25.75 1.71
CA GLU A 4 15.64 -25.84 0.35
C GLU A 4 16.62 -24.69 0.15
N THR A 5 17.90 -25.01 0.28
CA THR A 5 19.00 -24.09 0.01
C THR A 5 19.52 -24.36 -1.39
N GLU A 6 19.40 -23.37 -2.27
CA GLU A 6 20.00 -23.38 -3.60
C GLU A 6 20.95 -22.18 -3.72
N ILE A 7 22.15 -22.42 -4.27
CA ILE A 7 23.16 -21.38 -4.47
C ILE A 7 22.90 -20.70 -5.80
N THR A 8 22.92 -19.36 -5.82
CA THR A 8 22.78 -18.56 -7.03
C THR A 8 23.86 -17.50 -7.08
N THR A 9 24.31 -17.18 -8.29
CA THR A 9 25.35 -16.18 -8.51
C THR A 9 24.71 -14.82 -8.77
N MET A 10 25.28 -13.78 -8.16
CA MET A 10 24.89 -12.39 -8.43
C MET A 10 25.38 -11.97 -9.82
N SER A 11 24.51 -11.34 -10.60
CA SER A 11 24.90 -10.78 -11.90
C SER A 11 25.78 -9.55 -11.74
N GLU A 12 26.44 -9.12 -12.81
CA GLU A 12 27.26 -7.90 -12.85
C GLU A 12 26.47 -6.64 -12.44
N LYS A 13 25.15 -6.65 -12.62
CA LYS A 13 24.25 -5.54 -12.27
C LYS A 13 23.66 -5.68 -10.86
N GLY A 14 24.16 -6.60 -10.05
CA GLY A 14 23.68 -6.84 -8.69
C GLY A 14 22.34 -7.57 -8.62
N GLN A 15 21.91 -8.28 -9.68
CA GLN A 15 20.65 -9.02 -9.68
C GLN A 15 20.90 -10.48 -9.24
N VAL A 16 20.00 -11.02 -8.42
CA VAL A 16 20.01 -12.43 -8.01
C VAL A 16 18.78 -13.11 -8.61
N VAL A 17 18.99 -14.28 -9.22
CA VAL A 17 17.90 -15.09 -9.77
C VAL A 17 17.30 -15.91 -8.64
N ILE A 18 15.97 -15.82 -8.44
CA ILE A 18 15.27 -16.71 -7.51
C ILE A 18 14.99 -18.04 -8.26
N PRO A 19 15.48 -19.19 -7.76
CA PRO A 19 15.26 -20.48 -8.40
C PRO A 19 13.78 -20.83 -8.58
N GLN A 20 13.49 -21.62 -9.61
CA GLN A 20 12.11 -21.95 -10.00
C GLN A 20 11.35 -22.70 -8.89
N THR A 21 12.03 -23.58 -8.16
CA THR A 21 11.52 -24.35 -7.01
C THR A 21 10.96 -23.41 -5.94
N ILE A 22 11.78 -22.47 -5.49
CA ILE A 22 11.45 -21.45 -4.50
C ILE A 22 10.33 -20.53 -5.02
N ARG A 23 10.41 -20.07 -6.28
CA ARG A 23 9.36 -19.24 -6.88
C ARG A 23 7.99 -19.92 -6.89
N LYS A 24 7.93 -21.22 -7.22
CA LYS A 24 6.68 -21.98 -7.26
C LYS A 24 6.09 -22.16 -5.86
N LYS A 25 6.91 -22.49 -4.87
CA LYS A 25 6.47 -22.65 -3.47
C LYS A 25 5.95 -21.36 -2.86
N LEU A 26 6.68 -20.26 -3.08
CA LEU A 26 6.30 -18.92 -2.58
C LEU A 26 5.30 -18.20 -3.49
N LYS A 27 4.83 -18.84 -4.57
CA LYS A 27 3.88 -18.30 -5.55
C LYS A 27 4.30 -16.93 -6.13
N ILE A 28 5.61 -16.71 -6.29
CA ILE A 28 6.17 -15.44 -6.80
C ILE A 28 6.01 -15.39 -8.33
N LYS A 29 5.17 -14.47 -8.78
CA LYS A 29 4.87 -14.24 -10.19
C LYS A 29 5.75 -13.11 -10.76
N PRO A 30 5.87 -12.99 -12.09
CA PRO A 30 6.44 -11.79 -12.68
C PRO A 30 5.71 -10.55 -12.16
N LYS A 31 6.44 -9.46 -11.91
CA LYS A 31 5.94 -8.19 -11.35
C LYS A 31 5.43 -8.26 -9.89
N THR A 32 5.60 -9.39 -9.18
CA THR A 32 5.38 -9.41 -7.73
C THR A 32 6.35 -8.43 -7.06
N LYS A 33 5.82 -7.50 -6.28
CA LYS A 33 6.63 -6.59 -5.46
C LYS A 33 7.13 -7.35 -4.24
N LEU A 34 8.39 -7.16 -3.89
CA LEU A 34 9.01 -7.75 -2.71
C LEU A 34 9.44 -6.63 -1.78
N LEU A 35 9.11 -6.75 -0.50
CA LEU A 35 9.76 -5.99 0.55
C LEU A 35 11.14 -6.60 0.77
N VAL A 36 12.18 -5.78 0.68
CA VAL A 36 13.58 -6.20 0.89
C VAL A 36 14.10 -5.51 2.14
N SER A 37 14.59 -6.31 3.08
CA SER A 37 15.23 -5.83 4.31
C SER A 37 16.55 -6.56 4.50
N ALA A 38 17.56 -5.85 4.98
CA ALA A 38 18.86 -6.41 5.31
C ALA A 38 19.06 -6.34 6.82
N LYS A 39 19.57 -7.42 7.40
CA LYS A 39 20.02 -7.47 8.78
C LYS A 39 21.30 -8.30 8.85
N ASP A 40 22.37 -7.68 9.33
CA ASP A 40 23.70 -8.28 9.40
C ASP A 40 24.16 -8.80 8.02
N ASP A 41 24.33 -10.12 7.86
CA ASP A 41 24.70 -10.82 6.62
C ASP A 41 23.49 -11.45 5.90
N VAL A 42 22.27 -11.18 6.35
CA VAL A 42 21.04 -11.79 5.84
C VAL A 42 20.17 -10.77 5.10
N ILE A 43 19.78 -11.11 3.87
CA ILE A 43 18.74 -10.41 3.12
C ILE A 43 17.43 -11.19 3.28
N ILE A 44 16.42 -10.53 3.82
CA ILE A 44 15.06 -11.06 3.96
C ILE A 44 14.17 -10.40 2.91
N MET A 45 13.59 -11.22 2.04
CA MET A 45 12.60 -10.79 1.06
C MET A 45 11.23 -11.36 1.41
N LYS A 46 10.21 -10.49 1.45
CA LYS A 46 8.82 -10.89 1.67
C LYS A 46 7.95 -10.43 0.50
N ALA A 47 7.09 -11.31 -0.01
CA ALA A 47 6.09 -10.92 -1.00
C ALA A 47 5.18 -9.83 -0.41
N PHE A 48 5.09 -8.70 -1.11
CA PHE A 48 4.31 -7.56 -0.67
C PHE A 48 3.02 -7.50 -1.48
N GLU A 49 1.90 -7.73 -0.81
CA GLU A 49 0.58 -7.46 -1.35
C GLU A 49 0.22 -6.03 -0.96
N LEU A 50 0.17 -5.14 -1.95
CA LEU A 50 -0.41 -3.81 -1.73
C LEU A 50 -1.88 -4.02 -1.42
N PRO A 51 -2.41 -3.47 -0.30
CA PRO A 51 -3.85 -3.42 -0.13
C PRO A 51 -4.44 -2.67 -1.32
N ASP A 52 -5.57 -3.17 -1.83
CA ASP A 52 -6.31 -2.52 -2.88
C ASP A 52 -6.99 -1.28 -2.29
N ILE A 53 -6.22 -0.19 -2.29
CA ILE A 53 -6.60 1.12 -1.76
C ILE A 53 -7.88 1.61 -2.44
N GLU A 54 -8.07 1.35 -3.74
CA GLU A 54 -9.31 1.74 -4.44
C GLU A 54 -10.52 1.00 -3.88
N SER A 55 -10.41 -0.31 -3.65
CA SER A 55 -11.50 -1.09 -3.05
C SER A 55 -11.82 -0.65 -1.61
N GLU A 56 -10.79 -0.28 -0.85
CA GLU A 56 -10.92 0.21 0.53
C GLU A 56 -11.63 1.57 0.54
N TRP A 57 -11.21 2.50 -0.31
CA TRP A 57 -11.87 3.81 -0.46
C TRP A 57 -13.31 3.66 -0.95
N ALA A 58 -13.57 2.76 -1.91
CA ALA A 58 -14.92 2.51 -2.40
C ALA A 58 -15.87 2.07 -1.27
N LYS A 59 -15.40 1.24 -0.33
CA LYS A 59 -16.19 0.86 0.87
C LYS A 59 -16.44 2.05 1.79
N VAL A 60 -15.43 2.89 2.00
CA VAL A 60 -15.56 4.11 2.82
C VAL A 60 -16.59 5.05 2.22
N PHE A 61 -16.51 5.35 0.92
CA PHE A 61 -17.48 6.21 0.24
C PHE A 61 -18.88 5.59 0.23
N ALA A 62 -19.01 4.29 -0.03
CA ALA A 62 -20.31 3.60 0.04
C ALA A 62 -20.97 3.69 1.43
N SER A 63 -20.17 3.73 2.50
CA SER A 63 -20.66 3.92 3.86
C SER A 63 -21.05 5.36 4.18
N ALA A 64 -20.39 6.34 3.55
CA ALA A 64 -20.72 7.76 3.66
C ALA A 64 -22.00 8.09 2.88
N ASP A 65 -22.15 7.55 1.67
CA ASP A 65 -23.32 7.75 0.81
C ASP A 65 -24.58 7.14 1.42
N LYS A 66 -24.47 5.99 2.12
CA LYS A 66 -25.58 5.37 2.87
C LYS A 66 -26.19 6.28 3.92
N LYS A 67 -25.45 7.26 4.45
CA LYS A 67 -25.97 8.20 5.44
C LYS A 67 -26.86 9.28 4.85
N ASN A 68 -27.06 9.31 3.52
CA ASN A 68 -27.98 10.20 2.82
C ASN A 68 -27.85 11.65 3.33
N LEU A 69 -26.61 12.10 3.53
CA LEU A 69 -26.28 13.43 4.02
C LEU A 69 -26.70 14.44 2.96
N GLN A 70 -27.93 14.96 3.07
CA GLN A 70 -28.43 16.05 2.24
C GLN A 70 -27.79 17.38 2.68
N LEU A 71 -26.48 17.49 2.49
CA LEU A 71 -25.76 18.75 2.63
C LEU A 71 -25.90 19.50 1.31
N SER A 72 -26.62 20.62 1.34
CA SER A 72 -26.66 21.51 0.18
C SER A 72 -25.31 22.21 0.02
N GLU A 73 -24.92 22.50 -1.23
CA GLU A 73 -23.71 23.29 -1.51
C GLU A 73 -23.70 24.63 -0.76
N LYS A 74 -24.88 25.21 -0.55
CA LYS A 74 -25.06 26.45 0.21
C LYS A 74 -24.63 26.29 1.68
N GLN A 75 -25.03 25.22 2.35
CA GLN A 75 -24.63 24.98 3.74
C GLN A 75 -23.13 24.76 3.88
N VAL A 76 -22.52 24.04 2.94
CA VAL A 76 -21.06 23.84 2.90
C VAL A 76 -20.35 25.18 2.70
N TYR A 77 -20.85 26.02 1.79
CA TYR A 77 -20.30 27.34 1.54
C TYR A 77 -20.40 28.24 2.77
N ASP A 78 -21.58 28.31 3.40
CA ASP A 78 -21.83 29.13 4.58
C ASP A 78 -20.91 28.72 5.75
N GLU A 79 -20.73 27.42 5.99
CA GLU A 79 -19.84 26.89 7.02
C GLU A 79 -18.36 27.24 6.74
N ILE A 80 -17.91 27.10 5.49
CA ILE A 80 -16.55 27.47 5.08
C ILE A 80 -16.29 28.96 5.30
N GLN A 81 -17.26 29.82 4.96
CA GLN A 81 -17.13 31.27 5.16
C GLN A 81 -17.11 31.63 6.65
N ALA A 82 -17.98 31.02 7.45
CA ALA A 82 -18.02 31.22 8.90
C ALA A 82 -16.68 30.84 9.55
N HIS A 83 -16.12 29.67 9.21
CA HIS A 83 -14.84 29.25 9.74
C HIS A 83 -13.68 30.17 9.30
N ARG A 84 -13.69 30.65 8.06
CA ARG A 84 -12.67 31.61 7.57
C ARG A 84 -12.77 32.97 8.28
N ALA A 85 -13.99 33.43 8.58
CA ALA A 85 -14.22 34.66 9.32
C ALA A 85 -13.76 34.55 10.78
N GLU A 86 -14.04 33.42 11.45
CA GLU A 86 -13.53 33.15 12.79
C GLU A 86 -12.00 33.11 12.83
N LYS A 87 -11.37 32.48 11.84
CA LYS A 87 -9.90 32.38 11.77
C LYS A 87 -9.25 33.75 11.59
N LYS A 88 -9.89 34.66 10.85
CA LYS A 88 -9.47 36.07 10.72
C LYS A 88 -9.68 36.89 11.99
N ARG A 89 -10.67 36.55 12.82
CA ARG A 89 -10.94 37.22 14.11
C ARG A 89 -9.97 36.80 15.22
N LYS A 90 -9.40 35.61 15.12
CA LYS A 90 -8.43 35.04 16.08
C LYS A 90 -6.97 35.31 15.71
N ALA A 91 -6.73 35.97 14.57
CA ALA A 91 -5.41 36.43 14.12
C ALA A 91 -5.28 37.94 14.39
#